data_AF-A0A956M4Q4-F1
#
_entry.id   AF-A0A956M4Q4-F1
#
_cell.length_a   1.000
_cell.length_b   1.000
_cell.length_c   1.000
_cell.angle_alpha   90.00
_cell.angle_beta   90.00
_cell.angle_gamma   90.00
#
_symmetry.space_group_name_H-M   'P 1'
#
loop_
_entity.id
_entity.type
_entity.pdbx_description
1 polymer ?
#
loop_
_entity_poly.entity_id
_entity_poly.type
_entity_poly.pdbx_seq_one_letter_code
_entity_poly.pdbx_strand_id
1 'polypeptide(L)'
;MTMKVIKYLLPILLICFFMACEISTEPEIYDVDATIKTSEIYEYHTGISGDEEGAAIKTQAKNFEISEILRNASTNFEAVYRYKSNTGFVGLEYVELELKTGSDGASPPKNIKNIKIALQVTK
;
A
#
# COMPACT_ATOMS: atom_id res chain seq x y z
N MET A 1 -1.45 58.00 -39.02
CA MET A 1 -0.54 57.43 -37.99
C MET A 1 -1.12 56.09 -37.59
N THR A 2 -0.67 55.02 -38.24
CA THR A 2 -1.25 53.68 -38.17
C THR A 2 -0.80 52.96 -36.90
N MET A 3 -1.78 52.42 -36.17
CA MET A 3 -1.58 51.60 -34.98
C MET A 3 -0.74 50.36 -35.32
N LYS A 4 0.50 50.30 -34.82
CA LYS A 4 1.28 49.07 -34.70
C LYS A 4 0.90 48.41 -33.38
N VAL A 5 -0.13 47.58 -33.40
CA VAL A 5 -0.38 46.62 -32.32
C VAL A 5 -1.12 45.44 -32.92
N ILE A 6 -0.84 44.25 -32.40
CA ILE A 6 -1.49 42.97 -32.73
C ILE A 6 -0.81 42.19 -33.88
N LYS A 7 0.37 41.63 -33.60
CA LYS A 7 0.88 40.43 -34.31
C LYS A 7 1.30 39.28 -33.38
N TYR A 8 1.10 39.41 -32.07
CA TYR A 8 1.53 38.42 -31.08
C TYR A 8 0.38 37.86 -30.23
N LEU A 9 -0.87 38.07 -30.63
CA LEU A 9 -2.05 37.57 -29.91
C LEU A 9 -2.45 36.14 -30.30
N LEU A 10 -1.79 35.53 -31.30
CA LEU A 10 -2.18 34.22 -31.83
C LEU A 10 -1.37 33.00 -31.33
N PRO A 11 -0.14 33.08 -30.80
CA PRO A 11 0.55 31.88 -30.30
C PRO A 11 0.39 31.60 -28.79
N ILE A 12 -0.17 32.54 -28.00
CA ILE A 12 -0.29 32.36 -26.53
C ILE A 12 -1.54 31.54 -26.15
N LEU A 13 -2.56 31.48 -27.00
CA LEU A 13 -3.80 30.74 -26.71
C LEU A 13 -3.64 29.20 -26.87
N LEU A 14 -2.58 28.73 -27.51
CA LEU A 14 -2.41 27.30 -27.82
C LEU A 14 -1.65 26.49 -26.74
N ILE A 15 -1.07 27.15 -25.74
CA ILE A 15 -0.20 26.48 -24.74
C ILE A 15 -1.01 26.00 -23.51
N CYS A 16 -2.23 26.49 -23.30
CA CYS A 16 -3.04 26.13 -22.12
C CYS A 16 -3.81 24.80 -22.24
N PHE A 17 -3.77 24.10 -23.38
CA PHE A 17 -4.53 22.86 -23.59
C PHE A 17 -3.82 21.57 -23.13
N PHE A 18 -2.60 21.64 -22.60
CA PHE A 18 -1.87 20.47 -22.10
C PHE A 18 -1.85 20.31 -20.58
N MET A 19 -2.67 21.04 -19.83
CA MET A 19 -3.01 20.61 -18.46
C MET A 19 -4.07 19.51 -18.54
N ALA A 20 -3.67 18.34 -19.06
CA ALA A 20 -4.33 17.10 -18.71
C ALA A 20 -4.06 16.88 -17.22
N CYS A 21 -5.02 17.30 -16.39
CA CYS A 21 -5.05 16.92 -15.00
C CYS A 21 -5.41 15.44 -14.97
N GLU A 22 -4.41 14.56 -14.86
CA GLU A 22 -4.67 13.19 -14.44
C GLU A 22 -5.29 13.28 -13.04
N ILE A 23 -6.56 12.89 -12.93
CA ILE A 23 -7.13 12.57 -11.62
C ILE A 23 -6.35 11.36 -11.12
N SER A 24 -5.38 11.61 -10.25
CA SER A 24 -4.79 10.56 -9.44
C SER A 24 -5.87 10.17 -8.42
N THR A 25 -6.67 9.16 -8.73
CA THR A 25 -7.36 8.40 -7.68
C THR A 25 -6.27 7.78 -6.83
N GLU A 26 -5.94 8.41 -5.71
CA GLU A 26 -5.09 7.79 -4.70
C GLU A 26 -5.73 6.46 -4.31
N PRO A 27 -4.95 5.38 -4.20
CA PRO A 27 -5.50 4.09 -3.83
C PRO A 27 -6.07 4.18 -2.41
N GLU A 28 -7.24 3.59 -2.21
CA GLU A 28 -7.85 3.49 -0.89
C GLU A 28 -6.93 2.69 0.05
N ILE A 29 -6.59 3.28 1.19
CA ILE A 29 -5.77 2.66 2.24
C ILE A 29 -6.69 2.33 3.42
N TYR A 30 -6.63 1.08 3.86
CA TYR A 30 -7.38 0.58 5.01
C TYR A 30 -6.46 0.57 6.23
N ASP A 31 -6.76 1.40 7.23
CA ASP A 31 -6.00 1.47 8.47
C ASP A 31 -6.40 0.36 9.46
N VAL A 32 -5.39 -0.25 10.08
CA VAL A 32 -5.53 -1.27 11.12
C VAL A 32 -4.61 -0.89 12.28
N ASP A 33 -5.18 -0.66 13.46
CA ASP A 33 -4.42 -0.37 14.67
C ASP A 33 -4.33 -1.61 15.56
N ALA A 34 -3.15 -1.88 16.11
CA ALA A 34 -2.94 -2.93 17.09
C ALA A 34 -1.95 -2.49 18.17
N THR A 35 -2.15 -2.99 19.39
CA THR A 35 -1.21 -2.84 20.50
C THR A 35 -0.69 -4.20 20.90
N ILE A 36 0.63 -4.34 20.97
CA ILE A 36 1.31 -5.62 21.25
C ILE A 36 2.48 -5.42 22.21
N LYS A 37 2.86 -6.48 22.92
CA LYS A 37 4.09 -6.49 23.73
C LYS A 37 5.29 -6.91 22.91
N THR A 38 6.48 -6.50 23.37
CA THR A 38 7.76 -6.86 22.72
C THR A 38 7.99 -8.36 22.52
N SER A 39 7.42 -9.20 23.38
CA SER A 39 7.55 -10.66 23.31
C SER A 39 6.53 -11.34 22.39
N GLU A 40 5.53 -10.61 21.90
CA GLU A 40 4.41 -11.18 21.15
C GLU A 40 4.69 -11.21 19.65
N ILE A 41 4.14 -12.22 18.99
CA ILE A 41 4.03 -12.24 17.53
C ILE A 41 2.61 -11.79 17.20
N TYR A 42 2.51 -10.70 16.46
CA TYR A 42 1.27 -10.22 15.88
C TYR A 42 1.01 -10.94 14.56
N GLU A 43 -0.23 -11.34 14.32
CA GLU A 43 -0.67 -11.93 13.07
C GLU A 43 -1.86 -11.17 12.51
N TYR A 44 -1.74 -10.72 11.26
CA TYR A 44 -2.83 -10.13 10.50
C TYR A 44 -3.29 -11.12 9.43
N HIS A 45 -4.50 -11.62 9.62
CA HIS A 45 -5.20 -12.49 8.68
C HIS A 45 -5.80 -11.66 7.55
N THR A 46 -5.28 -11.84 6.34
CA THR A 46 -5.72 -11.08 5.16
C THR A 46 -7.04 -11.60 4.58
N GLY A 47 -7.40 -12.85 4.91
CA GLY A 47 -8.56 -13.55 4.36
C GLY A 47 -8.39 -14.05 2.93
N ILE A 48 -7.20 -13.93 2.32
CA ILE A 48 -6.95 -14.37 0.94
C ILE A 48 -6.13 -15.66 0.91
N SER A 49 -6.56 -16.62 0.08
CA SER A 49 -5.99 -17.97 0.02
C SER A 49 -6.03 -18.61 -1.37
N GLY A 50 -6.57 -17.94 -2.39
CA GLY A 50 -6.59 -18.42 -3.78
C GLY A 50 -5.20 -18.39 -4.41
N ASP A 51 -4.90 -19.34 -5.28
CA ASP A 51 -3.59 -19.48 -5.95
C ASP A 51 -3.29 -18.37 -6.96
N GLU A 52 -4.32 -17.70 -7.49
CA GLU A 52 -4.18 -16.48 -8.28
C GLU A 52 -4.21 -15.19 -7.44
N GLU A 53 -4.36 -15.29 -6.12
CA GLU A 53 -4.36 -14.15 -5.19
C GLU A 53 -2.96 -13.87 -4.63
N GLY A 54 -2.62 -12.59 -4.53
CA GLY A 54 -1.31 -12.13 -4.07
C GLY A 54 -1.38 -11.26 -2.82
N ALA A 55 -0.37 -11.41 -1.95
CA ALA A 55 -0.09 -10.49 -0.86
C ALA A 55 1.38 -10.07 -0.92
N ALA A 56 1.68 -8.78 -0.74
CA ALA A 56 3.04 -8.26 -0.72
C ALA A 56 3.21 -7.20 0.36
N ILE A 57 4.40 -7.12 0.95
CA ILE A 57 4.77 -6.00 1.82
C ILE A 57 5.25 -4.86 0.92
N LYS A 58 4.52 -3.74 0.91
CA LYS A 58 4.87 -2.52 0.17
C LYS A 58 5.84 -1.65 0.94
N THR A 59 5.56 -1.49 2.23
CA THR A 59 6.40 -0.76 3.17
C THR A 59 6.77 -1.70 4.30
N GLN A 60 8.05 -2.08 4.37
CA GLN A 60 8.57 -2.95 5.42
C GLN A 60 8.63 -2.20 6.76
N ALA A 61 8.29 -2.89 7.86
CA ALA A 61 8.54 -2.39 9.21
C ALA A 61 10.04 -2.07 9.41
N LYS A 62 10.38 -1.16 10.33
CA LYS A 62 11.78 -0.76 10.58
C LYS A 62 12.44 -1.49 11.76
N ASN A 63 11.66 -1.87 12.76
CA ASN A 63 12.11 -2.42 14.04
C ASN A 63 11.53 -3.81 14.25
N PHE A 64 11.97 -4.77 13.43
CA PHE A 64 11.42 -6.12 13.45
C PHE A 64 12.50 -7.20 13.56
N GLU A 65 12.17 -8.24 14.32
CA GLU A 65 12.78 -9.57 14.24
C GLU A 65 12.05 -10.41 13.18
N ILE A 66 10.72 -10.28 13.11
CA ILE A 66 9.85 -10.92 12.11
C ILE A 66 9.01 -9.84 11.45
N SER A 67 9.00 -9.80 10.12
CA SER A 67 8.06 -9.00 9.31
C SER A 67 7.97 -9.66 7.94
N GLU A 68 7.08 -10.63 7.84
CA GLU A 68 6.97 -11.53 6.68
C GLU A 68 5.51 -11.86 6.37
N ILE A 69 5.27 -12.38 5.17
CA ILE A 69 3.99 -13.01 4.83
C ILE A 69 4.23 -14.52 4.86
N LEU A 70 3.55 -15.19 5.79
CA LEU A 70 3.54 -16.64 5.90
C LEU A 70 2.36 -17.20 5.11
N ARG A 71 2.64 -18.16 4.23
CA ARG A 71 1.61 -18.85 3.44
C ARG A 71 1.97 -20.32 3.23
N ASN A 72 1.31 -21.21 3.97
CA ASN A 72 1.62 -22.63 4.01
C ASN A 72 0.46 -23.43 4.66
N ALA A 73 0.67 -24.74 4.86
CA ALA A 73 -0.34 -25.59 5.49
C ALA A 73 -0.73 -25.16 6.93
N SER A 74 0.16 -24.50 7.70
CA SER A 74 -0.19 -24.05 9.06
C SER A 74 -1.13 -22.86 9.08
N THR A 75 -1.21 -22.11 7.97
CA THR A 75 -2.14 -20.99 7.75
C THR A 75 -3.33 -21.40 6.87
N ASN A 76 -3.51 -22.69 6.59
CA ASN A 76 -4.46 -23.19 5.60
C ASN A 76 -4.31 -22.48 4.23
N PHE A 77 -3.06 -22.17 3.86
CA PHE A 77 -2.67 -21.42 2.66
C PHE A 77 -3.24 -20.00 2.57
N GLU A 78 -3.79 -19.44 3.66
CA GLU A 78 -4.04 -18.01 3.79
C GLU A 78 -2.72 -17.24 3.80
N ALA A 79 -2.67 -16.07 3.16
CA ALA A 79 -1.55 -15.15 3.35
C ALA A 79 -1.70 -14.44 4.71
N VAL A 80 -0.87 -14.77 5.69
CA VAL A 80 -0.90 -14.15 7.01
C VAL A 80 0.34 -13.29 7.18
N TYR A 81 0.17 -12.00 7.44
CA TYR A 81 1.30 -11.14 7.80
C TYR A 81 1.66 -11.36 9.26
N ARG A 82 2.95 -11.55 9.53
CA ARG A 82 3.47 -11.79 10.89
C ARG A 82 4.47 -10.70 11.24
N TYR A 83 4.31 -10.14 12.44
CA TYR A 83 5.23 -9.16 13.00
C TYR A 83 5.71 -9.56 14.39
N LYS A 84 7.00 -9.39 14.63
CA LYS A 84 7.60 -9.40 15.97
C LYS A 84 8.62 -8.28 16.03
N SER A 85 8.53 -7.43 17.04
CA SER A 85 9.46 -6.32 17.22
C SER A 85 10.85 -6.79 17.57
N ASN A 86 11.87 -5.99 17.26
CA ASN A 86 13.21 -6.18 17.83
C ASN A 86 13.17 -6.18 19.36
N THR A 87 14.02 -6.98 19.98
CA THR A 87 14.19 -6.99 21.44
C THR A 87 14.44 -5.58 21.96
N GLY A 88 13.59 -5.13 22.90
CA GLY A 88 13.71 -3.82 23.55
C GLY A 88 13.09 -2.63 22.80
N PHE A 89 12.56 -2.83 21.58
CA PHE A 89 11.83 -1.77 20.88
C PHE A 89 10.49 -1.47 21.56
N VAL A 90 10.23 -0.20 21.87
CA VAL A 90 8.94 0.28 22.38
C VAL A 90 8.61 1.55 21.60
N GLY A 91 7.45 1.60 20.97
CA GLY A 91 7.08 2.70 20.10
C GLY A 91 6.08 2.30 19.04
N LEU A 92 5.82 3.23 18.12
CA LEU A 92 4.97 3.00 16.97
C LEU A 92 5.79 2.42 15.81
N GLU A 93 5.25 1.40 15.17
CA GLU A 93 5.76 0.81 13.93
C GLU A 93 4.68 0.84 12.86
N TYR A 94 5.09 0.95 11.60
CA TYR A 94 4.17 0.97 10.46
C TYR A 94 4.62 -0.03 9.40
N VAL A 95 3.66 -0.78 8.88
CA VAL A 95 3.83 -1.65 7.73
C VAL A 95 2.67 -1.41 6.76
N GLU A 96 2.95 -1.51 5.46
CA GLU A 96 1.92 -1.46 4.43
C GLU A 96 1.93 -2.76 3.63
N LEU A 97 0.75 -3.35 3.48
CA LEU A 97 0.50 -4.54 2.70
C LEU A 97 -0.31 -4.17 1.45
N GLU A 98 -0.03 -4.83 0.33
CA GLU A 98 -0.85 -4.79 -0.89
C GLU A 98 -1.42 -6.19 -1.13
N LEU A 99 -2.75 -6.27 -1.15
CA LEU A 99 -3.49 -7.48 -1.50
C LEU A 99 -4.04 -7.35 -2.92
N LYS A 100 -3.92 -8.43 -3.69
CA LYS A 100 -4.35 -8.54 -5.09
C LYS A 100 -5.29 -9.71 -5.24
N THR A 101 -6.53 -9.47 -5.66
CA THR A 101 -7.53 -10.53 -5.87
C THR A 101 -8.29 -10.36 -7.19
N GLY A 102 -9.06 -11.39 -7.57
CA GLY A 102 -9.90 -11.38 -8.76
C GLY A 102 -9.15 -11.55 -10.09
N SER A 103 -7.92 -12.06 -10.04
CA SER A 103 -7.20 -12.58 -11.21
C SER A 103 -7.84 -13.89 -11.68
N ASP A 104 -7.72 -14.17 -12.98
CA ASP A 104 -8.10 -15.45 -13.61
C ASP A 104 -6.86 -16.26 -14.04
N GLY A 105 -5.67 -15.87 -13.56
CA GLY A 105 -4.39 -16.48 -13.93
C GLY A 105 -3.85 -16.05 -15.29
N ALA A 106 -4.64 -15.38 -16.13
CA ALA A 106 -4.25 -14.88 -17.45
C ALA A 106 -4.20 -13.35 -17.52
N SER A 107 -4.97 -12.67 -16.67
CA SER A 107 -5.14 -11.23 -16.62
C SER A 107 -4.58 -10.64 -15.31
N PRO A 108 -4.29 -9.33 -15.26
CA PRO A 108 -3.99 -8.64 -14.01
C PRO A 108 -5.13 -8.78 -12.98
N PRO A 109 -4.84 -8.67 -11.66
CA PRO A 109 -5.86 -8.68 -10.63
C PRO A 109 -6.83 -7.51 -10.79
N LYS A 110 -8.11 -7.76 -10.50
CA LYS A 110 -9.19 -6.76 -10.62
C LYS A 110 -9.33 -5.90 -9.38
N ASN A 111 -8.94 -6.42 -8.22
CA ASN A 111 -9.03 -5.70 -6.95
C ASN A 111 -7.64 -5.56 -6.35
N ILE A 112 -7.28 -4.33 -6.00
CA ILE A 112 -6.06 -4.00 -5.26
C ILE A 112 -6.51 -3.33 -3.96
N LYS A 113 -6.09 -3.88 -2.83
CA LYS A 113 -6.36 -3.33 -1.49
C LYS A 113 -5.06 -3.04 -0.79
N ASN A 114 -4.84 -1.79 -0.38
CA ASN A 114 -3.70 -1.42 0.45
C ASN A 114 -4.13 -1.38 1.92
N ILE A 115 -3.35 -1.97 2.80
CA ILE A 115 -3.61 -2.03 4.23
C ILE A 115 -2.42 -1.41 4.94
N LYS A 116 -2.68 -0.43 5.79
CA LYS A 116 -1.66 0.15 6.65
C LYS A 116 -1.90 -0.34 8.06
N ILE A 117 -0.93 -1.05 8.62
CA ILE A 117 -1.00 -1.55 9.99
C ILE A 117 -0.10 -0.68 10.85
N ALA A 118 -0.69 -0.03 11.85
CA ALA A 118 0.02 0.71 12.88
C ALA A 118 0.09 -0.13 14.16
N LEU A 119 1.32 -0.45 14.57
CA LEU A 119 1.60 -1.29 15.72
C LEU A 119 2.17 -0.44 16.85
N GLN A 120 1.41 -0.30 17.93
CA GLN A 120 1.92 0.24 19.19
C GLN A 120 2.58 -0.89 19.98
N VAL A 121 3.91 -0.91 19.98
CA VAL A 121 4.70 -1.87 20.75
C VAL A 121 4.91 -1.34 22.16
N THR A 122 4.56 -2.14 23.16
CA THR A 122 4.74 -1.88 24.59
C THR A 122 5.65 -2.91 25.22
N LYS A 123 6.10 -2.65 26.45
CA LYS A 123 6.91 -3.61 27.22
C LYS A 123 6.14 -4.91 27.47
#